data_AF-A0A022L5W9-F1
#
_entry.id   AF-A0A022L5W9-F1
#
_cell.length_a   1.000
_cell.length_b   1.000
_cell.length_c   1.000
_cell.angle_alpha   90.00
_cell.angle_beta   90.00
_cell.angle_gamma   90.00
#
_symmetry.space_group_name_H-M   'P 1'
#
loop_
_entity.id
_entity.type
_entity.pdbx_description
1 polymer ?
#
loop_
_entity_poly.entity_id
_entity_poly.type
_entity_poly.pdbx_seq_one_letter_code
_entity_poly.pdbx_strand_id
1 'polypeptide(L)'
;PYSESQFKTMKYTPDYPERFASIGQARAWMNQFIHWYNHQHRHSGIGLHTPASVHDGTAETIRDRRQLVLDAAYAKHPERFNRRPHPPRLPEKATINDPAAREPETSQAQPTTARLI
;
A
#
# COMPACT_ATOMS: atom_id res chain seq x y z
N PRO A 1 -2.62 -4.07 1.25
CA PRO A 1 -1.97 -4.71 2.42
C PRO A 1 -2.78 -4.45 3.69
N TYR A 2 -2.83 -5.40 4.63
CA TYR A 2 -3.44 -5.17 5.95
C TYR A 2 -2.60 -4.19 6.78
N SER A 3 -3.25 -3.37 7.62
CA SER A 3 -2.58 -2.40 8.48
C SER A 3 -1.54 -3.05 9.40
N GLU A 4 -1.74 -4.28 9.84
CA GLU A 4 -0.80 -5.01 10.71
C GLU A 4 0.56 -5.29 10.06
N SER A 5 0.57 -5.54 8.74
CA SER A 5 1.79 -5.83 7.99
C SER A 5 2.78 -4.65 7.98
N GLN A 6 2.28 -3.43 8.16
CA GLN A 6 3.12 -2.23 8.22
C GLN A 6 3.95 -2.18 9.51
N PHE A 7 3.40 -2.61 10.66
CA PHE A 7 4.10 -2.53 11.94
C PHE A 7 5.30 -3.47 11.99
N LYS A 8 5.16 -4.67 11.41
CA LYS A 8 6.28 -5.58 11.26
C LYS A 8 7.33 -4.98 10.33
N THR A 9 6.94 -4.51 9.15
CA THR A 9 7.89 -3.91 8.19
C THR A 9 8.68 -2.76 8.83
N MET A 10 7.98 -1.88 9.56
CA MET A 10 8.56 -0.74 10.28
C MET A 10 9.64 -1.18 11.27
N LYS A 11 9.32 -2.12 12.18
CA LYS A 11 10.24 -2.55 13.24
C LYS A 11 11.50 -3.27 12.75
N TYR A 12 11.45 -3.85 11.55
CA TYR A 12 12.56 -4.62 10.98
C TYR A 12 13.29 -3.87 9.87
N THR A 13 12.94 -2.61 9.60
CA THR A 13 13.70 -1.78 8.65
C THR A 13 15.02 -1.35 9.32
N PRO A 14 16.17 -1.40 8.63
CA PRO A 14 17.48 -1.13 9.24
C PRO A 14 17.64 0.24 9.90
N ASP A 15 16.86 1.23 9.50
CA ASP A 15 16.88 2.60 9.99
C ASP A 15 15.89 2.86 11.14
N TYR A 16 15.19 1.83 11.62
CA TYR A 16 14.29 1.94 12.77
C TYR A 16 15.12 2.14 14.04
N PRO A 17 14.97 3.26 14.76
CA PRO A 17 15.82 3.56 15.90
C PRO A 17 15.43 2.75 17.14
N GLU A 18 16.40 2.46 18.01
CA GLU A 18 16.15 1.84 19.32
C GLU A 18 15.21 2.71 20.16
N ARG A 19 15.40 4.04 20.11
CA ARG A 19 14.57 5.06 20.78
C ARG A 19 14.53 6.34 19.94
N PHE A 20 13.40 7.06 20.01
CA PHE A 20 13.30 8.43 19.50
C PHE A 20 13.66 9.42 20.60
N ALA A 21 14.45 10.44 20.27
CA ALA A 21 14.85 11.50 21.19
C ALA A 21 13.72 12.50 21.47
N SER A 22 12.74 12.62 20.58
CA SER A 22 11.57 13.48 20.76
C SER A 22 10.39 13.05 19.89
N ILE A 23 9.19 13.56 20.20
CA ILE A 23 8.00 13.41 19.35
C ILE A 23 8.24 14.00 17.95
N GLY A 24 8.99 15.10 17.84
CA GLY A 24 9.33 15.72 16.55
C GLY A 24 10.14 14.77 15.67
N GLN A 25 11.17 14.13 16.24
CA GLN A 25 11.96 13.14 15.54
C GLN A 25 11.11 11.92 15.14
N ALA A 26 10.27 11.42 16.04
CA ALA A 26 9.38 10.29 15.76
C ALA A 26 8.45 10.57 14.58
N ARG A 27 7.84 11.77 14.53
CA ARG A 27 6.97 12.20 13.42
C ARG A 27 7.74 12.32 12.10
N ALA A 28 8.93 12.93 12.13
CA ALA A 28 9.75 13.09 10.94
C ALA A 28 10.19 11.75 10.36
N TRP A 29 10.57 10.80 11.22
CA TRP A 29 10.91 9.44 10.80
C TRP A 29 9.68 8.71 10.24
N MET A 30 8.54 8.76 10.94
CA MET A 30 7.31 8.09 10.50
C MET A 30 6.81 8.60 9.14
N ASN A 31 6.89 9.91 8.88
CA ASN A 31 6.53 10.47 7.58
C ASN A 31 7.39 9.91 6.44
N GLN A 32 8.69 9.80 6.66
CA GLN A 32 9.61 9.20 5.68
C GLN A 32 9.32 7.72 5.47
N PHE A 33 9.11 6.97 6.56
CA PHE A 33 8.76 5.56 6.50
C PHE A 33 7.47 5.33 5.73
N ILE A 34 6.39 6.06 6.03
CA ILE A 34 5.10 5.89 5.34
C ILE A 34 5.21 6.24 3.86
N HIS A 35 5.94 7.31 3.51
CA HIS A 35 6.18 7.64 2.12
C HIS A 35 6.92 6.52 1.37
N TRP A 36 8.01 6.01 1.95
CA TRP A 36 8.74 4.88 1.39
C TRP A 36 7.87 3.62 1.28
N TYR A 37 7.14 3.28 2.35
CA TYR A 37 6.28 2.10 2.42
C TYR A 37 5.19 2.12 1.33
N ASN A 38 4.59 3.29 1.09
CA ASN A 38 3.48 3.47 0.15
C ASN A 38 3.93 3.62 -1.31
N HIS A 39 5.09 4.22 -1.57
CA HIS A 39 5.49 4.60 -2.93
C HIS A 39 6.72 3.85 -3.47
N GLN A 40 7.51 3.22 -2.61
CA GLN A 40 8.79 2.61 -3.02
C GLN A 40 8.86 1.13 -2.65
N HIS A 41 8.47 0.77 -1.43
CA HIS A 41 8.51 -0.62 -0.98
C HIS A 41 7.51 -1.49 -1.77
N ARG A 42 7.99 -2.60 -2.33
CA ARG A 42 7.19 -3.55 -3.10
C ARG A 42 6.80 -4.72 -2.23
N HIS A 43 5.51 -5.00 -2.16
CA HIS A 43 4.94 -5.93 -1.20
C HIS A 43 4.54 -7.23 -1.89
N SER A 44 5.08 -8.35 -1.44
CA SER A 44 4.76 -9.68 -2.00
C SER A 44 3.27 -10.01 -1.91
N GLY A 45 2.61 -9.64 -0.82
CA GLY A 45 1.17 -9.86 -0.62
C GLY A 45 0.24 -9.11 -1.58
N ILE A 46 0.75 -8.13 -2.34
CA ILE A 46 0.02 -7.43 -3.41
C ILE A 46 0.76 -7.58 -4.76
N GLY A 47 1.40 -8.72 -5.01
CA GLY A 47 2.02 -9.01 -6.30
C GLY A 47 3.25 -8.15 -6.61
N LEU A 48 4.03 -7.79 -5.59
CA LEU A 48 5.20 -6.90 -5.68
C LEU A 48 4.84 -5.50 -6.22
N HIS A 49 3.63 -5.03 -5.94
CA HIS A 49 3.21 -3.65 -6.17
C HIS A 49 3.47 -2.78 -4.94
N THR A 50 3.42 -1.46 -5.13
CA THR A 50 3.41 -0.49 -4.04
C THR A 50 1.96 -0.25 -3.61
N PRO A 51 1.67 0.04 -2.33
CA PRO A 51 0.32 0.34 -1.85
C PRO A 51 -0.33 1.46 -2.67
N ALA A 52 0.42 2.51 -3.01
CA ALA A 52 -0.06 3.59 -3.85
C ALA A 52 -0.49 3.11 -5.24
N SER A 53 0.31 2.25 -5.92
CA SER A 53 -0.08 1.77 -7.24
C SER A 53 -1.37 0.93 -7.25
N VAL A 54 -1.64 0.21 -6.15
CA VAL A 54 -2.90 -0.53 -6.00
C VAL A 54 -4.05 0.42 -5.69
N HIS A 55 -3.84 1.38 -4.78
CA HIS A 55 -4.83 2.38 -4.40
C HIS A 55 -5.26 3.25 -5.60
N ASP A 56 -4.29 3.72 -6.37
CA ASP A 56 -4.51 4.63 -7.50
C ASP A 56 -4.94 3.89 -8.79
N GLY A 57 -5.12 2.56 -8.73
CA GLY A 57 -5.57 1.74 -9.86
C GLY A 57 -4.53 1.52 -10.97
N THR A 58 -3.28 1.93 -10.77
CA THR A 58 -2.21 1.80 -11.78
C THR A 58 -1.54 0.41 -11.80
N ALA A 59 -1.89 -0.46 -10.85
CA ALA A 59 -1.28 -1.78 -10.69
C ALA A 59 -1.46 -2.68 -11.93
N GLU A 60 -2.62 -2.66 -12.59
CA GLU A 60 -2.86 -3.47 -13.80
C GLU A 60 -1.93 -3.05 -14.95
N THR A 61 -1.84 -1.73 -15.22
CA THR A 61 -0.93 -1.21 -16.26
C THR A 61 0.53 -1.58 -15.96
N ILE A 62 0.96 -1.52 -14.71
CA ILE A 62 2.31 -1.95 -14.31
C ILE A 62 2.49 -3.44 -14.55
N ARG A 63 1.47 -4.25 -14.27
CA ARG A 63 1.48 -5.70 -14.46
C ARG A 63 1.57 -6.07 -15.94
N ASP A 64 0.84 -5.39 -16.81
CA ASP A 64 0.92 -5.59 -18.26
C ASP A 64 2.31 -5.26 -18.79
N ARG A 65 2.89 -4.13 -18.36
CA ARG A 65 4.27 -3.75 -18.71
C ARG A 65 5.28 -4.80 -18.25
N ARG A 66 5.09 -5.40 -17.06
CA ARG A 66 5.93 -6.49 -16.57
C ARG A 66 5.81 -7.73 -17.46
N GLN A 67 4.61 -8.05 -17.95
CA GLN A 67 4.43 -9.17 -18.87
C GLN A 67 5.22 -8.97 -20.16
N LEU A 68 5.22 -7.76 -20.72
CA LEU A 68 6.02 -7.46 -21.93
C LEU A 68 7.52 -7.72 -21.72
N VAL A 69 8.07 -7.32 -20.57
CA VAL A 69 9.48 -7.57 -20.22
C VAL A 69 9.76 -9.07 -20.08
N LEU A 70 8.85 -9.79 -19.41
CA LEU A 70 8.96 -11.24 -19.22
C LEU A 70 8.86 -12.00 -20.55
N ASP A 71 8.02 -11.55 -21.46
CA ASP A 71 7.88 -12.12 -22.80
C ASP A 71 9.14 -11.92 -23.63
N ALA A 72 9.71 -10.71 -23.60
CA ALA A 72 10.96 -10.42 -24.28
C ALA A 72 12.13 -11.26 -23.72
N ALA A 73 12.19 -11.43 -22.40
CA ALA A 73 13.18 -12.28 -21.75
C ALA A 73 13.02 -13.76 -22.13
N TYR A 74 11.77 -14.26 -22.17
CA TYR A 74 11.46 -15.63 -22.58
C TYR A 74 11.79 -15.87 -24.05
N ALA A 75 11.46 -14.94 -24.95
CA ALA A 75 11.76 -15.05 -26.37
C ALA A 75 13.28 -15.08 -26.63
N LYS A 76 14.07 -14.33 -25.85
CA LYS A 76 15.53 -14.27 -25.98
C LYS A 76 16.24 -15.52 -25.44
N HIS A 77 15.74 -16.09 -24.34
CA HIS A 77 16.39 -17.19 -23.62
C HIS A 77 15.36 -18.22 -23.13
N PRO A 78 14.65 -18.92 -24.02
CA PRO A 78 13.60 -19.86 -23.62
C PRO A 78 14.16 -21.01 -22.75
N GLU A 79 15.42 -21.40 -22.93
CA GLU A 79 16.12 -22.43 -22.17
C GLU A 79 16.27 -22.11 -20.67
N ARG A 80 16.19 -20.83 -20.29
CA ARG A 80 16.22 -20.41 -18.88
C ARG A 80 14.90 -20.61 -18.16
N PHE A 81 13.84 -21.01 -18.86
CA PHE A 81 12.49 -21.09 -18.33
C PHE A 81 11.84 -22.43 -18.66
N ASN A 82 11.36 -23.14 -17.62
CA ASN A 82 10.58 -24.36 -17.82
C ASN A 82 9.22 -24.11 -18.52
N ARG A 83 8.70 -22.88 -18.42
CA ARG A 83 7.44 -22.41 -19.04
C ARG A 83 7.48 -20.89 -19.19
N ARG A 84 6.63 -20.34 -20.06
CA ARG A 84 6.47 -18.89 -20.18
C ARG A 84 6.16 -18.25 -18.80
N PRO A 85 6.96 -17.29 -18.32
CA PRO A 85 6.76 -16.65 -17.03
C PRO A 85 5.60 -15.64 -17.06
N HIS A 86 4.97 -15.45 -15.91
CA HIS A 86 3.89 -14.49 -15.70
C HIS A 86 4.13 -13.70 -14.40
N PRO A 87 3.81 -12.39 -14.38
CA PRO A 87 3.88 -11.63 -13.14
C PRO A 87 2.80 -12.13 -12.17
N PRO A 88 3.04 -12.02 -10.84
CA PRO A 88 2.07 -12.39 -9.82
C PRO A 88 0.69 -11.78 -10.06
N ARG A 89 -0.36 -12.46 -9.61
CA ARG A 89 -1.73 -11.91 -9.65
C ARG A 89 -1.87 -10.81 -8.60
N LEU A 90 -2.71 -9.82 -8.91
CA LEU A 90 -3.18 -8.87 -7.91
C LEU A 90 -4.15 -9.58 -6.97
N PRO A 91 -4.13 -9.28 -5.67
CA PRO A 91 -5.09 -9.81 -4.73
C PRO A 91 -6.46 -9.15 -4.92
N GLU A 92 -7.49 -9.79 -4.38
CA GLU A 92 -8.81 -9.20 -4.29
C GLU A 92 -8.82 -7.95 -3.40
N LYS A 93 -9.72 -7.02 -3.70
CA LYS A 93 -9.90 -5.81 -2.92
C LYS A 93 -10.42 -6.17 -1.53
N ALA A 94 -9.73 -5.70 -0.49
CA ALA A 94 -10.18 -5.77 0.90
C ALA A 94 -10.34 -4.35 1.44
N THR A 95 -11.35 -4.13 2.29
CA THR A 95 -11.61 -2.85 2.94
C THR A 95 -11.89 -3.06 4.43
N ILE A 96 -11.37 -2.16 5.27
CA ILE A 96 -11.64 -2.16 6.72
C ILE A 96 -12.93 -1.37 7.02
N ASN A 97 -13.21 -0.34 6.23
CA ASN A 97 -14.41 0.48 6.31
C ASN A 97 -14.94 0.64 4.88
N ASP A 98 -15.90 -0.19 4.46
CA ASP A 98 -16.48 -0.07 3.12
C ASP A 98 -17.41 1.14 3.06
N PRO A 99 -17.10 2.21 2.31
CA PRO A 99 -18.02 3.33 2.16
C PRO A 99 -19.35 2.90 1.51
N ALA A 100 -19.38 1.82 0.71
CA ALA A 100 -20.61 1.30 0.13
C ALA A 100 -21.50 0.56 1.13
N ALA A 101 -20.93 0.09 2.25
CA ALA A 101 -21.66 -0.54 3.35
C ALA A 101 -22.07 0.47 4.43
N ARG A 102 -21.74 1.76 4.27
CA ARG A 102 -22.15 2.81 5.21
C ARG A 102 -23.62 3.12 4.98
N GLU A 103 -24.46 2.88 5.99
CA GLU A 103 -25.82 3.42 6.00
C GLU A 103 -25.76 4.95 5.88
N PRO A 104 -26.65 5.59 5.12
CA PRO A 104 -26.66 7.04 5.01
C PRO A 104 -26.84 7.65 6.41
N GLU A 105 -25.89 8.48 6.84
CA GLU A 105 -26.03 9.19 8.11
C GLU A 105 -27.30 10.04 8.10
N THR A 106 -28.27 9.67 8.92
CA THR A 106 -29.37 10.56 9.28
C THR A 106 -28.79 11.69 10.12
N SER A 107 -28.51 12.82 9.46
CA SER A 107 -28.06 14.05 10.11
C SER A 107 -29.09 14.54 11.12
N GLN A 108 -28.99 14.11 12.38
CA GLN A 108 -29.68 14.75 13.50
C GLN A 108 -28.90 16.00 13.90
N ALA A 109 -29.42 17.16 13.48
CA ALA A 109 -28.89 18.46 13.86
C ALA A 109 -28.93 18.60 15.40
N GLN A 110 -27.77 18.80 16.02
CA GLN A 110 -27.72 19.16 17.44
C GLN A 110 -28.12 20.63 17.62
N PRO A 111 -29.03 20.96 18.56
CA PRO A 111 -29.43 22.34 18.78
C PRO A 111 -28.27 23.14 19.39
N THR A 112 -27.81 24.16 18.68
CA THR A 112 -26.82 25.11 19.19
C THR A 112 -27.47 25.96 20.28
N THR A 113 -27.14 25.72 21.55
CA THR A 113 -27.53 26.60 22.65
C THR A 113 -26.64 27.85 22.63
N ALA A 114 -27.15 28.96 22.11
CA ALA A 114 -26.51 30.26 22.23
C ALA A 114 -26.61 30.76 23.68
N ARG A 115 -25.46 30.92 24.36
CA ARG A 115 -25.37 31.57 25.67
C ARG A 115 -25.11 33.05 25.43
N LEU A 116 -26.13 33.90 25.64
CA LEU A 116 -25.98 35.36 25.65
C LEU A 116 -25.17 35.77 26.89
N ILE A 117 -24.19 36.65 26.70
CA ILE A 117 -23.62 37.54 27.72
C ILE A 117 -24.22 38.91 27.46
#